data_AF-A0A958SEV9-F1
#
_entry.id   AF-A0A958SEV9-F1
#
_cell.length_a   1.000
_cell.length_b   1.000
_cell.length_c   1.000
_cell.angle_alpha   90.00
_cell.angle_beta   90.00
_cell.angle_gamma   90.00
#
_symmetry.space_group_name_H-M   'P 1'
#
loop_
_entity.id
_entity.type
_entity.pdbx_description
1 polymer ?
#
loop_
_entity_poly.entity_id
_entity_poly.type
_entity_poly.pdbx_seq_one_letter_code
_entity_poly.pdbx_strand_id
1 'polypeptide(L)'
;MARDQAFIARNAKNKILLLKKSLFWSNASIKFLELTGITEKLMRLIRLLLLVSTLFSLSCASYFKRKDCEKTNWFEHGNKVAMQGKRPDSDTFVNECKQVEANINWADLDLGFKAGMETYCKPKTVFDTGRKGEKFNDGLCDTGKLKMLQEQHKKGVRIFCKSSNGSRFGATGKVYNNICPEDMEEAFLVEYRKGRIRYLNLEIQQNRRQIRNLDRDISEKERELQNLRNRLAYLPVIQAVTNRPSANQALEEEERRKRQRQVDDLNYDIRSKSREIDNLRDQQNQLRDQIDSYE
;
A
#
# COMPACT_ATOMS: atom_id res chain seq x y z
N MET A 1 -8.89 40.52 26.47
CA MET A 1 -8.56 39.39 27.37
C MET A 1 -9.75 38.79 28.16
N ALA A 2 -10.94 39.39 28.21
CA ALA A 2 -12.10 38.80 28.94
C ALA A 2 -13.07 37.95 28.09
N ARG A 3 -12.93 37.92 26.76
CA ARG A 3 -13.84 37.16 25.85
C ARG A 3 -13.38 35.72 25.58
N ASP A 4 -12.11 35.39 25.77
CA ASP A 4 -11.58 34.05 25.49
C ASP A 4 -11.81 33.03 26.62
N GLN A 5 -11.98 33.48 27.86
CA GLN A 5 -12.22 32.58 28.99
C GLN A 5 -13.66 32.02 29.03
N ALA A 6 -14.63 32.70 28.41
CA ALA A 6 -16.02 32.24 28.37
C ALA A 6 -16.28 31.13 27.34
N PHE A 7 -15.47 31.05 26.28
CA PHE A 7 -15.59 30.03 25.23
C PHE A 7 -14.99 28.69 25.68
N ILE A 8 -13.89 28.72 26.44
CA ILE A 8 -13.23 27.54 26.98
C ILE A 8 -14.09 26.87 28.09
N ALA A 9 -14.80 27.66 28.91
CA ALA A 9 -15.65 27.14 29.98
C ALA A 9 -16.93 26.43 29.49
N ARG A 10 -17.52 26.83 28.35
CA ARG A 10 -18.69 26.14 27.77
C ARG A 10 -18.33 24.79 27.14
N ASN A 11 -17.13 24.67 26.57
CA ASN A 11 -16.68 23.44 25.93
C ASN A 11 -16.33 22.33 26.94
N ALA A 12 -15.85 22.69 28.15
CA ALA A 12 -15.57 21.74 29.21
C ALA A 12 -16.85 21.11 29.82
N LYS A 13 -17.93 21.90 30.00
CA LYS A 13 -19.21 21.39 30.53
C LYS A 13 -19.92 20.43 29.57
N ASN A 14 -19.86 20.67 28.26
CA ASN A 14 -20.46 19.78 27.25
C ASN A 14 -19.69 18.46 27.08
N LYS A 15 -18.35 18.45 27.21
CA LYS A 15 -17.55 17.20 27.20
C LYS A 15 -17.82 16.32 28.42
N ILE A 16 -18.03 16.89 29.61
CA ILE A 16 -18.34 16.13 30.84
C ILE A 16 -19.76 15.52 30.79
N LEU A 17 -20.72 16.19 30.14
CA LEU A 17 -22.09 15.68 29.98
C LEU A 17 -22.16 14.51 28.97
N LEU A 18 -21.33 14.54 27.92
CA LEU A 18 -21.22 13.46 26.94
C LEU A 18 -20.49 12.23 27.50
N LEU A 19 -19.46 12.42 28.33
CA LEU A 19 -18.77 11.33 29.02
C LEU A 19 -19.68 10.63 30.05
N LYS A 20 -20.50 11.37 30.80
CA LYS A 20 -21.48 10.77 31.73
C LYS A 20 -22.58 9.96 31.04
N LYS A 21 -23.00 10.33 29.81
CA LYS A 21 -23.95 9.51 29.03
C LYS A 21 -23.34 8.21 28.50
N SER A 22 -22.04 8.20 28.15
CA SER A 22 -21.34 6.98 27.72
C SER A 22 -21.11 5.97 28.84
N LEU A 23 -20.93 6.45 30.08
CA LEU A 23 -20.75 5.60 31.28
C LEU A 23 -22.08 5.05 31.84
N PHE A 24 -23.22 5.66 31.50
CA PHE A 24 -24.53 5.18 31.93
C PHE A 24 -25.09 4.07 31.01
N TRP A 25 -24.67 4.03 29.74
CA TRP A 25 -25.09 2.99 28.77
C TRP A 25 -24.21 1.74 28.77
N SER A 26 -23.01 1.82 29.34
CA SER A 26 -22.12 0.65 29.52
C SER A 26 -22.55 -0.25 30.68
N ASN A 27 -23.12 0.30 31.76
CA ASN A 27 -23.55 -0.49 32.92
C ASN A 27 -24.88 -1.25 32.71
N ALA A 28 -25.75 -0.79 31.81
CA ALA A 28 -27.02 -1.48 31.49
C ALA A 28 -26.82 -2.70 30.58
N SER A 29 -25.73 -2.71 29.78
CA SER A 29 -25.43 -3.82 28.86
C SER A 29 -24.68 -4.97 29.54
N ILE A 30 -24.05 -4.72 30.69
CA ILE A 30 -23.26 -5.72 31.42
C ILE A 30 -24.13 -6.56 32.36
N LYS A 31 -25.24 -6.02 32.90
CA LYS A 31 -26.14 -6.77 33.79
C LYS A 31 -27.18 -7.66 33.09
N PHE A 32 -27.32 -7.60 31.77
CA PHE A 32 -28.20 -8.51 31.02
C PHE A 32 -27.47 -9.79 30.55
N LEU A 33 -26.17 -9.90 30.84
CA LEU A 33 -25.30 -11.00 30.42
C LEU A 33 -24.97 -12.02 31.53
N GLU A 34 -25.69 -12.00 32.66
CA GLU A 34 -25.54 -12.93 33.78
C GLU A 34 -26.59 -14.06 33.83
N LEU A 35 -27.31 -14.34 32.74
CA LEU A 35 -28.37 -15.36 32.73
C LEU A 35 -28.11 -16.62 31.91
N THR A 36 -26.93 -16.81 31.32
CA THR A 36 -26.58 -18.12 30.74
C THR A 36 -25.09 -18.40 30.91
N GLY A 37 -24.73 -19.46 31.64
CA GLY A 37 -23.34 -19.96 31.76
C GLY A 37 -22.72 -20.47 30.43
N ILE A 38 -23.31 -20.10 29.30
CA ILE A 38 -22.95 -20.48 27.93
C ILE A 38 -22.13 -19.36 27.25
N THR A 39 -22.26 -18.10 27.70
CA THR A 39 -21.64 -16.93 27.04
C THR A 39 -20.14 -16.79 27.27
N GLU A 40 -19.62 -17.15 28.45
CA GLU A 40 -18.18 -17.12 28.73
C GLU A 40 -17.41 -18.14 27.87
N LYS A 41 -17.92 -19.38 27.78
CA LYS A 41 -17.28 -20.43 26.97
C LYS A 41 -17.32 -20.10 25.49
N LEU A 42 -18.45 -19.55 25.01
CA LEU A 42 -18.60 -19.16 23.60
C LEU A 42 -17.73 -17.94 23.23
N MET A 43 -17.65 -16.92 24.10
CA MET A 43 -16.73 -15.80 23.88
C MET A 43 -15.26 -16.22 23.97
N ARG A 44 -14.89 -17.16 24.87
CA ARG A 44 -13.54 -17.73 24.90
C ARG A 44 -13.23 -18.53 23.64
N LEU A 45 -14.18 -19.32 23.12
CA LEU A 45 -14.07 -20.05 21.86
C LEU A 45 -13.93 -19.11 20.65
N ILE A 46 -14.71 -18.03 20.58
CA ILE A 46 -14.61 -17.04 19.51
C ILE A 46 -13.27 -16.30 19.59
N ARG A 47 -12.80 -15.92 20.79
CA ARG A 47 -11.47 -15.32 20.98
C ARG A 47 -10.36 -16.29 20.59
N LEU A 48 -10.48 -17.57 20.94
CA LEU A 48 -9.55 -18.63 20.52
C LEU A 48 -9.55 -18.82 19.00
N LEU A 49 -10.71 -18.84 18.36
CA LEU A 49 -10.83 -18.97 16.91
C LEU A 49 -10.27 -17.74 16.17
N LEU A 50 -10.49 -16.53 16.68
CA LEU A 50 -9.89 -15.32 16.13
C LEU A 50 -8.37 -15.31 16.31
N LEU A 51 -7.85 -15.78 17.45
CA LEU A 51 -6.40 -15.95 17.66
C LEU A 51 -5.81 -17.00 16.71
N VAL A 52 -6.45 -18.16 16.55
CA VAL A 52 -5.98 -19.21 15.63
C VAL A 52 -6.02 -18.74 14.18
N SER A 53 -7.06 -17.99 13.77
CA SER A 53 -7.18 -17.43 12.42
C SER A 53 -6.11 -16.38 12.10
N THR A 54 -5.70 -15.55 13.07
CA THR A 54 -4.63 -14.57 12.87
C THR A 54 -3.26 -15.24 12.80
N LEU A 55 -3.02 -16.25 13.65
CA LEU A 55 -1.83 -17.10 13.62
C LEU A 55 -1.66 -17.83 12.27
N PHE A 56 -2.75 -18.34 11.70
CA PHE A 56 -2.72 -19.05 10.42
C PHE A 56 -2.43 -18.12 9.22
N SER A 57 -2.92 -16.87 9.27
CA SER A 57 -2.74 -15.90 8.18
C SER A 57 -1.30 -15.40 8.05
N LEU A 58 -0.59 -15.22 9.18
CA LEU A 58 0.83 -14.83 9.21
C LEU A 58 1.75 -15.94 8.67
N SER A 59 1.34 -17.19 8.83
CA SER A 59 2.13 -18.35 8.42
C SER A 59 2.25 -18.49 6.88
N CYS A 60 1.16 -18.23 6.14
CA CYS A 60 1.15 -18.38 4.69
C CYS A 60 2.06 -17.40 3.94
N ALA A 61 2.06 -16.11 4.32
CA ALA A 61 2.92 -15.11 3.68
C ALA A 61 4.41 -15.39 3.91
N SER A 62 4.76 -15.82 5.13
CA SER A 62 6.12 -16.24 5.48
C SER A 62 6.55 -17.48 4.71
N TYR A 63 5.64 -18.46 4.53
CA TYR A 63 5.92 -19.68 3.77
C TYR A 63 6.29 -19.41 2.31
N PHE A 64 5.47 -18.62 1.58
CA PHE A 64 5.75 -18.33 0.17
C PHE A 64 7.06 -17.56 0.00
N LYS A 65 7.27 -16.52 0.83
CA LYS A 65 8.51 -15.75 0.79
C LYS A 65 9.74 -16.62 1.07
N ARG A 66 9.66 -17.50 2.08
CA ARG A 66 10.73 -18.45 2.41
C ARG A 66 11.07 -19.35 1.22
N LYS A 67 10.04 -19.87 0.55
CA LYS A 67 10.21 -20.72 -0.64
C LYS A 67 10.87 -19.98 -1.81
N ASP A 68 10.57 -18.69 -1.99
CA ASP A 68 11.23 -17.87 -3.00
C ASP A 68 12.72 -17.66 -2.66
N CYS A 69 13.03 -17.41 -1.39
CA CYS A 69 14.40 -17.29 -0.90
C CYS A 69 15.20 -18.58 -1.11
N GLU A 70 14.62 -19.74 -0.79
CA GLU A 70 15.28 -21.05 -0.92
C GLU A 70 15.53 -21.47 -2.38
N LYS A 71 14.74 -20.94 -3.33
CA LYS A 71 14.95 -21.15 -4.77
C LYS A 71 15.94 -20.16 -5.39
N THR A 72 16.37 -19.15 -4.65
CA THR A 72 17.22 -18.09 -5.19
C THR A 72 18.62 -18.60 -5.47
N ASN A 73 19.18 -18.24 -6.63
CA ASN A 73 20.60 -18.40 -6.88
C ASN A 73 21.38 -17.34 -6.09
N TRP A 74 21.86 -17.73 -4.92
CA TRP A 74 22.52 -16.82 -3.98
C TRP A 74 23.83 -16.24 -4.52
N PHE A 75 24.57 -17.00 -5.34
CA PHE A 75 25.77 -16.48 -6.01
C PHE A 75 25.42 -15.34 -6.98
N GLU A 76 24.44 -15.55 -7.86
CA GLU A 76 24.02 -14.53 -8.82
C GLU A 76 23.44 -13.30 -8.10
N HIS A 77 22.63 -13.51 -7.06
CA HIS A 77 22.09 -12.42 -6.25
C HIS A 77 23.20 -11.62 -5.56
N GLY A 78 24.19 -12.29 -4.96
CA GLY A 78 25.35 -11.63 -4.35
C GLY A 78 26.13 -10.79 -5.35
N ASN A 79 26.38 -11.34 -6.54
CA ASN A 79 27.04 -10.61 -7.64
C ASN A 79 26.25 -9.35 -8.01
N LYS A 80 24.94 -9.48 -8.18
CA LYS A 80 24.04 -8.37 -8.50
C LYS A 80 24.07 -7.29 -7.41
N VAL A 81 24.05 -7.65 -6.14
CA VAL A 81 24.12 -6.69 -5.01
C VAL A 81 25.42 -5.88 -5.08
N ALA A 82 26.56 -6.53 -5.29
CA ALA A 82 27.85 -5.85 -5.46
C ALA A 82 27.85 -4.91 -6.68
N MET A 83 27.30 -5.35 -7.80
CA MET A 83 27.22 -4.55 -9.03
C MET A 83 26.30 -3.32 -8.90
N GLN A 84 25.39 -3.31 -7.92
CA GLN A 84 24.59 -2.14 -7.54
C GLN A 84 25.32 -1.19 -6.59
N GLY A 85 26.56 -1.51 -6.18
CA GLY A 85 27.29 -0.76 -5.18
C GLY A 85 26.70 -0.87 -3.77
N LYS A 86 25.92 -1.93 -3.48
CA LYS A 86 25.34 -2.20 -2.16
C LYS A 86 26.14 -3.28 -1.44
N ARG A 87 25.89 -3.44 -0.14
CA ARG A 87 26.40 -4.58 0.63
C ARG A 87 25.24 -5.54 0.93
N PRO A 88 25.46 -6.86 1.13
CA PRO A 88 24.37 -7.81 1.34
C PRO A 88 23.52 -7.53 2.58
N ASP A 89 24.08 -6.88 3.59
CA ASP A 89 23.38 -6.43 4.80
C ASP A 89 22.44 -5.25 4.56
N SER A 90 22.68 -4.42 3.54
CA SER A 90 21.77 -3.34 3.13
C SER A 90 20.81 -3.73 2.01
N ASP A 91 20.87 -4.98 1.53
CA ASP A 91 19.95 -5.48 0.52
C ASP A 91 18.59 -5.86 1.12
N THR A 92 17.52 -5.30 0.56
CA THR A 92 16.15 -5.52 1.03
C THR A 92 15.75 -6.99 0.92
N PHE A 93 16.07 -7.65 -0.19
CA PHE A 93 15.67 -9.04 -0.40
C PHE A 93 16.39 -9.99 0.56
N VAL A 94 17.70 -9.81 0.76
CA VAL A 94 18.46 -10.56 1.77
C VAL A 94 17.85 -10.39 3.16
N ASN A 95 17.48 -9.16 3.54
CA ASN A 95 16.91 -8.89 4.86
C ASN A 95 15.49 -9.47 5.01
N GLU A 96 14.65 -9.43 3.98
CA GLU A 96 13.35 -10.11 3.98
C GLU A 96 13.52 -11.62 4.15
N CYS A 97 14.50 -12.23 3.48
CA CYS A 97 14.80 -13.66 3.62
C CYS A 97 15.32 -14.03 5.01
N LYS A 98 16.11 -13.15 5.65
CA LYS A 98 16.51 -13.32 7.06
C LYS A 98 15.30 -13.27 7.99
N GLN A 99 14.36 -12.34 7.78
CA GLN A 99 13.18 -12.16 8.65
C GLN A 99 12.26 -13.39 8.64
N VAL A 100 12.15 -14.09 7.52
CA VAL A 100 11.36 -15.33 7.42
C VAL A 100 12.16 -16.59 7.78
N GLU A 101 13.39 -16.42 8.28
CA GLU A 101 14.31 -17.50 8.66
C GLU A 101 14.53 -18.52 7.52
N ALA A 102 14.66 -18.02 6.29
CA ALA A 102 14.94 -18.89 5.15
C ALA A 102 16.35 -19.48 5.21
N ASN A 103 16.52 -20.67 4.64
CA ASN A 103 17.84 -21.26 4.45
C ASN A 103 18.61 -20.54 3.33
N ILE A 104 19.36 -19.50 3.71
CA ILE A 104 20.19 -18.71 2.79
C ILE A 104 21.56 -19.39 2.70
N ASN A 105 22.03 -19.67 1.47
CA ASN A 105 23.41 -20.08 1.26
C ASN A 105 24.34 -18.87 1.36
N TRP A 106 24.80 -18.56 2.58
CA TRP A 106 25.70 -17.44 2.85
C TRP A 106 27.05 -17.56 2.14
N ALA A 107 27.55 -18.78 1.94
CA ALA A 107 28.80 -19.01 1.25
C ALA A 107 28.70 -18.62 -0.22
N ASP A 108 27.64 -19.06 -0.92
CA ASP A 108 27.40 -18.67 -2.31
C ASP A 108 27.15 -17.17 -2.44
N LEU A 109 26.35 -16.59 -1.53
CA LEU A 109 26.08 -15.15 -1.51
C LEU A 109 27.38 -14.33 -1.37
N ASP A 110 28.26 -14.71 -0.44
CA ASP A 110 29.54 -14.05 -0.23
C ASP A 110 30.50 -14.23 -1.42
N LEU A 111 30.60 -15.44 -1.97
CA LEU A 111 31.42 -15.72 -3.16
C LEU A 111 30.94 -14.90 -4.38
N GLY A 112 29.63 -14.88 -4.61
CA GLY A 112 29.02 -14.08 -5.66
C GLY A 112 29.25 -12.60 -5.47
N PHE A 113 29.09 -12.11 -4.24
CA PHE A 113 29.35 -10.73 -3.87
C PHE A 113 30.80 -10.33 -4.15
N LYS A 114 31.79 -11.13 -3.72
CA LYS A 114 33.21 -10.91 -4.01
C LYS A 114 33.48 -10.87 -5.53
N ALA A 115 32.94 -11.82 -6.28
CA ALA A 115 33.08 -11.84 -7.75
C ALA A 115 32.46 -10.60 -8.41
N GLY A 116 31.33 -10.11 -7.89
CA GLY A 116 30.71 -8.87 -8.34
C GLY A 116 31.56 -7.64 -8.01
N MET A 117 32.14 -7.57 -6.80
CA MET A 117 33.04 -6.48 -6.39
C MET A 117 34.25 -6.36 -7.32
N GLU A 118 34.85 -7.49 -7.72
CA GLU A 118 35.97 -7.49 -8.68
C GLU A 118 35.60 -6.81 -10.00
N THR A 119 34.35 -6.90 -10.42
CA THR A 119 33.86 -6.25 -11.64
C THR A 119 33.40 -4.82 -11.40
N TYR A 120 32.73 -4.57 -10.27
CA TYR A 120 32.29 -3.25 -9.85
C TYR A 120 33.46 -2.27 -9.71
N CYS A 121 34.58 -2.74 -9.12
CA CYS A 121 35.80 -1.95 -8.89
C CYS A 121 36.72 -1.87 -10.13
N LYS A 122 36.24 -2.18 -11.34
CA LYS A 122 36.99 -1.97 -12.58
C LYS A 122 36.87 -0.51 -13.03
N PRO A 123 37.96 0.11 -13.56
CA PRO A 123 37.94 1.49 -14.07
C PRO A 123 36.78 1.79 -15.03
N LYS A 124 36.52 0.87 -15.97
CA LYS A 124 35.42 0.99 -16.93
C LYS A 124 34.05 0.98 -16.25
N THR A 125 33.82 0.05 -15.33
CA THR A 125 32.54 -0.04 -14.61
C THR A 125 32.28 1.23 -13.81
N VAL A 126 33.29 1.72 -13.09
CA VAL A 126 33.18 2.94 -12.29
C VAL A 126 32.94 4.19 -13.15
N PHE A 127 33.60 4.28 -14.31
CA PHE A 127 33.31 5.31 -15.31
C PHE A 127 31.87 5.22 -15.84
N ASP A 128 31.39 4.02 -16.15
CA ASP A 128 30.03 3.79 -16.63
C ASP A 128 28.98 4.12 -15.54
N THR A 129 29.27 3.85 -14.27
CA THR A 129 28.46 4.28 -13.11
C THR A 129 28.32 5.80 -13.08
N GLY A 130 29.44 6.53 -13.24
CA GLY A 130 29.42 7.99 -13.34
C GLY A 130 28.61 8.49 -14.55
N ARG A 131 28.75 7.83 -15.72
CA ARG A 131 28.01 8.19 -16.94
C ARG A 131 26.49 8.00 -16.80
N LYS A 132 26.05 7.13 -15.89
CA LYS A 132 24.63 6.94 -15.55
C LYS A 132 24.09 7.96 -14.55
N GLY A 133 24.95 8.81 -13.97
CA GLY A 133 24.58 9.72 -12.88
C GLY A 133 24.41 9.02 -11.53
N GLU A 134 25.00 7.83 -11.36
CA GLU A 134 24.91 7.04 -10.13
C GLU A 134 26.11 7.33 -9.22
N LYS A 135 25.89 7.30 -7.90
CA LYS A 135 26.96 7.46 -6.91
C LYS A 135 27.85 6.22 -6.92
N PHE A 136 29.16 6.44 -6.88
CA PHE A 136 30.13 5.37 -6.69
C PHE A 136 30.34 5.12 -5.20
N ASN A 137 30.02 3.91 -4.75
CA ASN A 137 30.37 3.43 -3.41
C ASN A 137 31.84 2.98 -3.41
N ASP A 138 32.72 3.84 -2.91
CA ASP A 138 34.15 3.58 -2.79
C ASP A 138 34.51 2.62 -1.67
N GLY A 139 33.68 2.55 -0.61
CA GLY A 139 33.85 1.64 0.52
C GLY A 139 33.73 0.14 0.17
N LEU A 140 33.49 -0.21 -1.10
CA LEU A 140 33.56 -1.57 -1.62
C LEU A 140 34.92 -1.91 -2.25
N CYS A 141 35.75 -0.92 -2.58
CA CYS A 141 36.97 -1.14 -3.34
C CYS A 141 38.22 -1.02 -2.48
N ASP A 142 39.29 -1.70 -2.92
CA ASP A 142 40.60 -1.62 -2.26
C ASP A 142 41.16 -0.19 -2.31
N THR A 143 41.74 0.24 -1.20
CA THR A 143 42.26 1.60 -0.97
C THR A 143 43.38 1.96 -1.94
N GLY A 144 44.20 0.98 -2.35
CA GLY A 144 45.33 1.21 -3.27
C GLY A 144 44.93 1.71 -4.66
N LYS A 145 43.69 1.43 -5.11
CA LYS A 145 43.19 1.83 -6.44
C LYS A 145 42.21 2.99 -6.39
N LEU A 146 41.86 3.46 -5.19
CA LEU A 146 40.68 4.30 -5.00
C LEU A 146 40.77 5.65 -5.73
N LYS A 147 41.92 6.33 -5.64
CA LYS A 147 42.13 7.62 -6.32
C LYS A 147 41.87 7.52 -7.82
N MET A 148 42.41 6.49 -8.48
CA MET A 148 42.19 6.24 -9.90
C MET A 148 40.70 5.98 -10.20
N LEU A 149 40.02 5.17 -9.38
CA LEU A 149 38.60 4.86 -9.58
C LEU A 149 37.72 6.10 -9.40
N GLN A 150 37.98 6.93 -8.39
CA GLN A 150 37.27 8.19 -8.19
C GLN A 150 37.46 9.14 -9.38
N GLU A 151 38.66 9.21 -9.97
CA GLU A 151 38.87 10.00 -11.19
C GLU A 151 38.10 9.44 -12.40
N GLN A 152 37.99 8.12 -12.54
CA GLN A 152 37.15 7.51 -13.59
C GLN A 152 35.66 7.81 -13.38
N HIS A 153 35.19 7.75 -12.13
CA HIS A 153 33.82 8.14 -11.79
C HIS A 153 33.55 9.60 -12.15
N LYS A 154 34.41 10.53 -11.73
CA LYS A 154 34.31 11.96 -12.07
C LYS A 154 34.26 12.19 -13.59
N LYS A 155 35.09 11.50 -14.37
CA LYS A 155 35.04 11.57 -15.84
C LYS A 155 33.68 11.14 -16.39
N GLY A 156 33.12 10.05 -15.87
CA GLY A 156 31.78 9.60 -16.23
C GLY A 156 30.70 10.62 -15.84
N VAL A 157 30.76 11.14 -14.62
CA VAL A 157 29.82 12.15 -14.09
C VAL A 157 29.83 13.41 -14.96
N ARG A 158 31.00 13.90 -15.37
CA ARG A 158 31.08 15.07 -16.29
C ARG A 158 30.40 14.80 -17.64
N ILE A 159 30.35 13.55 -18.11
CA ILE A 159 29.57 13.20 -19.30
C ILE A 159 28.08 13.25 -19.00
N PHE A 160 27.64 12.69 -17.89
CA PHE A 160 26.24 12.75 -17.44
C PHE A 160 25.77 14.21 -17.30
N CYS A 161 26.58 15.06 -16.68
CA CYS A 161 26.24 16.45 -16.34
C CYS A 161 26.29 17.44 -17.50
N LYS A 162 26.53 16.97 -18.74
CA LYS A 162 26.33 17.82 -19.91
C LYS A 162 24.87 18.28 -19.95
N SER A 163 24.65 19.58 -20.16
CA SER A 163 23.31 20.19 -20.20
C SER A 163 22.34 19.43 -21.12
N SER A 164 22.80 18.96 -22.29
CA SER A 164 22.01 18.16 -23.24
C SER A 164 21.41 16.86 -22.66
N ASN A 165 21.99 16.31 -21.59
CA ASN A 165 21.46 15.11 -20.92
C ASN A 165 20.41 15.45 -19.85
N GLY A 166 20.38 16.69 -19.35
CA GLY A 166 19.48 17.11 -18.27
C GLY A 166 18.02 16.83 -18.63
N SER A 167 17.57 17.33 -19.78
CA SER A 167 16.18 17.15 -20.25
C SER A 167 15.81 15.68 -20.44
N ARG A 168 16.71 14.88 -21.01
CA ARG A 168 16.50 13.43 -21.16
C ARG A 168 16.37 12.75 -19.79
N PHE A 169 17.22 13.08 -18.84
CA PHE A 169 17.19 12.50 -17.50
C PHE A 169 15.94 12.92 -16.73
N GLY A 170 15.57 14.20 -16.75
CA GLY A 170 14.36 14.70 -16.12
C GLY A 170 13.08 14.06 -16.66
N ALA A 171 13.06 13.78 -17.98
CA ALA A 171 11.95 13.09 -18.63
C ALA A 171 11.79 11.61 -18.20
N THR A 172 12.77 11.02 -17.52
CA THR A 172 12.66 9.64 -17.00
C THR A 172 11.90 9.55 -15.69
N GLY A 173 11.58 10.67 -15.04
CA GLY A 173 10.94 10.68 -13.72
C GLY A 173 11.88 10.42 -12.54
N LYS A 174 13.17 10.12 -12.80
CA LYS A 174 14.17 9.95 -11.73
C LYS A 174 14.48 11.27 -11.04
N VAL A 175 14.75 11.17 -9.74
CA VAL A 175 15.17 12.30 -8.90
C VAL A 175 16.66 12.56 -9.10
N TYR A 176 17.01 13.81 -9.34
CA TYR A 176 18.40 14.26 -9.39
C TYR A 176 19.04 14.20 -7.99
N ASN A 177 20.27 13.67 -7.92
CA ASN A 177 20.94 13.28 -6.68
C ASN A 177 22.16 14.17 -6.34
N ASN A 178 22.23 15.38 -6.91
CA ASN A 178 23.30 16.37 -6.68
C ASN A 178 24.70 15.82 -6.96
N ILE A 179 24.85 15.10 -8.08
CA ILE A 179 26.12 14.48 -8.48
C ILE A 179 26.98 15.39 -9.37
N CYS A 180 26.38 16.41 -9.99
CA CYS A 180 27.12 17.27 -10.90
C CYS A 180 28.07 18.21 -10.16
N PRO A 181 29.24 18.49 -10.76
CA PRO A 181 30.13 19.50 -10.23
C PRO A 181 29.52 20.90 -10.42
N GLU A 182 29.91 21.82 -9.56
CA GLU A 182 29.38 23.20 -9.50
C GLU A 182 29.44 23.92 -10.86
N ASP A 183 30.50 23.68 -11.64
CA ASP A 183 30.70 24.30 -12.96
C ASP A 183 29.72 23.83 -14.05
N MET A 184 28.99 22.73 -13.82
CA MET A 184 28.08 22.13 -14.80
C MET A 184 26.63 22.03 -14.29
N GLU A 185 26.42 22.09 -12.98
CA GLU A 185 25.16 21.77 -12.34
C GLU A 185 24.03 22.72 -12.76
N GLU A 186 24.25 24.03 -12.78
CA GLU A 186 23.20 24.99 -13.12
C GLU A 186 22.66 24.77 -14.55
N ALA A 187 23.57 24.63 -15.53
CA ALA A 187 23.20 24.37 -16.92
C ALA A 187 22.50 23.00 -17.11
N PHE A 188 22.87 22.00 -16.31
CA PHE A 188 22.19 20.71 -16.27
C PHE A 188 20.78 20.83 -15.68
N LEU A 189 20.63 21.54 -14.55
CA LEU A 189 19.36 21.71 -13.83
C LEU A 189 18.32 22.46 -14.66
N VAL A 190 18.72 23.45 -15.45
CA VAL A 190 17.83 24.13 -16.41
C VAL A 190 17.16 23.14 -17.36
N GLU A 191 17.94 22.25 -17.99
CA GLU A 191 17.40 21.25 -18.91
C GLU A 191 16.66 20.13 -18.18
N TYR A 192 17.16 19.69 -17.02
CA TYR A 192 16.50 18.72 -16.16
C TYR A 192 15.08 19.15 -15.78
N ARG A 193 14.88 20.43 -15.39
CA ARG A 193 13.56 20.99 -15.10
C ARG A 193 12.62 20.89 -16.30
N LYS A 194 13.08 21.18 -17.52
CA LYS A 194 12.26 21.02 -18.74
C LYS A 194 11.83 19.58 -18.95
N GLY A 195 12.76 18.64 -18.82
CA GLY A 195 12.47 17.20 -18.88
C GLY A 195 11.48 16.76 -17.81
N ARG A 196 11.65 17.26 -16.58
CA ARG A 196 10.81 16.94 -15.43
C ARG A 196 9.38 17.44 -15.62
N ILE A 197 9.18 18.66 -16.12
CA ILE A 197 7.85 19.19 -16.47
C ILE A 197 7.17 18.29 -17.51
N ARG A 198 7.91 17.82 -18.52
CA ARG A 198 7.36 16.88 -19.52
C ARG A 198 6.93 15.56 -18.88
N TYR A 199 7.73 14.99 -18.00
CA TYR A 199 7.37 13.76 -17.27
C TYR A 199 6.09 13.98 -16.45
N LEU A 200 6.04 15.03 -15.63
CA LEU A 200 4.89 15.33 -14.77
C LEU A 200 3.61 15.55 -15.59
N ASN A 201 3.69 16.26 -16.72
CA ASN A 201 2.55 16.45 -17.60
C ASN A 201 2.01 15.12 -18.17
N LEU A 202 2.89 14.17 -18.51
CA LEU A 202 2.48 12.85 -18.98
C LEU A 202 1.82 12.03 -17.86
N GLU A 203 2.39 12.05 -16.65
CA GLU A 203 1.81 11.40 -15.47
C GLU A 203 0.42 11.98 -15.14
N ILE A 204 0.28 13.30 -15.11
CA ILE A 204 -1.01 13.98 -14.87
C ILE A 204 -2.03 13.58 -15.95
N GLN A 205 -1.64 13.56 -17.22
CA GLN A 205 -2.54 13.16 -18.30
C GLN A 205 -2.98 11.69 -18.18
N GLN A 206 -2.06 10.81 -17.80
CA GLN A 206 -2.34 9.39 -17.57
C GLN A 206 -3.30 9.21 -16.38
N ASN A 207 -3.03 9.85 -15.25
CA ASN A 207 -3.89 9.80 -14.06
C ASN A 207 -5.28 10.37 -14.36
N ARG A 208 -5.38 11.50 -15.08
CA ARG A 208 -6.68 12.05 -15.53
C ARG A 208 -7.44 11.07 -16.43
N ARG A 209 -6.75 10.30 -17.28
CA ARG A 209 -7.38 9.26 -18.11
C ARG A 209 -7.91 8.10 -17.25
N GLN A 210 -7.15 7.67 -16.26
CA GLN A 210 -7.57 6.63 -15.32
C GLN A 210 -8.77 7.09 -14.49
N ILE A 211 -8.77 8.32 -13.98
CA ILE A 211 -9.92 8.93 -13.29
C ILE A 211 -11.18 8.86 -14.16
N ARG A 212 -11.09 9.24 -15.45
CA ARG A 212 -12.23 9.14 -16.39
C ARG A 212 -12.71 7.70 -16.66
N ASN A 213 -11.84 6.70 -16.52
CA ASN A 213 -12.25 5.29 -16.59
C ASN A 213 -13.01 4.92 -15.31
N LEU A 214 -12.45 5.25 -14.15
CA LEU A 214 -13.08 4.99 -12.85
C LEU A 214 -14.44 5.68 -12.72
N ASP A 215 -14.59 6.91 -13.23
CA ASP A 215 -15.88 7.62 -13.25
C ASP A 215 -16.96 6.83 -14.01
N ARG A 216 -16.59 6.19 -15.13
CA ARG A 216 -17.51 5.35 -15.91
C ARG A 216 -17.89 4.08 -15.15
N ASP A 217 -16.91 3.43 -14.54
CA ASP A 217 -17.11 2.20 -13.78
C ASP A 217 -17.97 2.45 -12.53
N ILE A 218 -17.70 3.55 -11.80
CA ILE A 218 -18.53 4.01 -10.68
C ILE A 218 -19.96 4.26 -11.14
N SER A 219 -20.14 5.02 -12.22
CA SER A 219 -21.47 5.33 -12.75
C SER A 219 -22.24 4.08 -13.17
N GLU A 220 -21.56 3.07 -13.74
CA GLU A 220 -22.16 1.78 -14.09
C GLU A 220 -22.59 1.00 -12.85
N LYS A 221 -21.70 0.89 -11.86
CA LYS A 221 -21.96 0.16 -10.61
C LYS A 221 -23.03 0.85 -9.76
N GLU A 222 -23.11 2.18 -9.79
CA GLU A 222 -24.19 2.93 -9.14
C GLU A 222 -25.57 2.63 -9.76
N ARG A 223 -25.65 2.50 -11.10
CA ARG A 223 -26.89 2.06 -11.77
C ARG A 223 -27.28 0.64 -11.37
N GLU A 224 -26.32 -0.28 -11.30
CA GLU A 224 -26.56 -1.65 -10.84
C GLU A 224 -27.04 -1.69 -9.37
N LEU A 225 -26.38 -0.92 -8.50
CA LEU A 225 -26.77 -0.78 -7.09
C LEU A 225 -28.18 -0.23 -6.95
N GLN A 226 -28.54 0.77 -7.76
CA GLN A 226 -29.89 1.32 -7.76
C GLN A 226 -30.92 0.29 -8.24
N ASN A 227 -30.59 -0.52 -9.25
CA ASN A 227 -31.45 -1.61 -9.71
C ASN A 227 -31.67 -2.66 -8.61
N LEU A 228 -30.64 -3.01 -7.84
CA LEU A 228 -30.76 -3.92 -6.69
C LEU A 228 -31.64 -3.32 -5.59
N ARG A 229 -31.46 -2.04 -5.26
CA ARG A 229 -32.29 -1.32 -4.29
C ARG A 229 -33.75 -1.26 -4.72
N ASN A 230 -34.00 -1.00 -6.00
CA ASN A 230 -35.35 -1.01 -6.57
C ASN A 230 -35.98 -2.39 -6.44
N ARG A 231 -35.26 -3.47 -6.82
CA ARG A 231 -35.74 -4.86 -6.65
C ARG A 231 -36.12 -5.16 -5.19
N LEU A 232 -35.30 -4.72 -4.24
CA LEU A 232 -35.59 -4.87 -2.81
C LEU A 232 -36.84 -4.08 -2.40
N ALA A 233 -37.00 -2.85 -2.88
CA ALA A 233 -38.15 -2.00 -2.56
C ALA A 233 -39.48 -2.52 -3.13
N TYR A 234 -39.44 -3.19 -4.28
CA TYR A 234 -40.62 -3.80 -4.91
C TYR A 234 -40.98 -5.18 -4.36
N LEU A 235 -40.16 -5.76 -3.47
CA LEU A 235 -40.56 -6.99 -2.79
C LEU A 235 -41.80 -6.70 -1.93
N PRO A 236 -42.86 -7.52 -2.02
CA PRO A 236 -44.09 -7.27 -1.30
C PRO A 236 -43.81 -7.22 0.21
N VAL A 237 -44.01 -6.05 0.80
CA VAL A 237 -43.93 -5.84 2.24
C VAL A 237 -45.04 -6.68 2.86
N ILE A 238 -44.68 -7.62 3.74
CA ILE A 238 -45.67 -8.32 4.55
C ILE A 238 -46.32 -7.27 5.45
N GLN A 239 -47.50 -6.78 5.05
CA GLN A 239 -48.40 -6.15 6.01
C GLN A 239 -48.70 -7.22 7.05
N ALA A 240 -48.47 -6.91 8.33
CA ALA A 240 -48.77 -7.80 9.43
C ALA A 240 -50.27 -8.13 9.39
N VAL A 241 -50.63 -9.26 8.77
CA VAL A 241 -52.00 -9.76 8.79
C VAL A 241 -52.27 -10.23 10.21
N THR A 242 -53.34 -9.68 10.77
CA THR A 242 -53.84 -9.93 12.11
C THR A 242 -54.04 -11.42 12.38
N ASN A 243 -53.73 -11.83 13.61
CA ASN A 243 -53.87 -13.19 14.13
C ASN A 243 -55.26 -13.79 13.82
N ARG A 244 -55.37 -14.57 12.74
CA ARG A 244 -56.44 -15.55 12.54
C ARG A 244 -55.80 -16.92 12.32
N PRO A 245 -56.21 -17.97 13.06
CA PRO A 245 -55.72 -19.32 12.80
C PRO A 245 -56.22 -19.78 11.43
N SER A 246 -55.31 -19.79 10.44
CA SER A 246 -55.51 -20.27 9.06
C SER A 246 -55.10 -21.73 8.96
N ALA A 247 -55.85 -22.55 8.22
CA ALA A 247 -55.49 -23.95 7.95
C ALA A 247 -54.18 -24.11 7.14
N ASN A 248 -53.60 -23.00 6.64
CA ASN A 248 -52.45 -22.96 5.75
C ASN A 248 -51.16 -22.41 6.41
N GLN A 249 -51.06 -22.37 7.74
CA GLN A 249 -49.91 -21.81 8.48
C GLN A 249 -48.53 -22.32 8.01
N ALA A 250 -48.40 -23.60 7.68
CA ALA A 250 -47.13 -24.16 7.21
C ALA A 250 -46.70 -23.64 5.83
N LEU A 251 -47.67 -23.46 4.92
CA LEU A 251 -47.45 -22.89 3.59
C LEU A 251 -47.06 -21.40 3.68
N GLU A 252 -47.78 -20.65 4.52
CA GLU A 252 -47.50 -19.23 4.78
C GLU A 252 -46.09 -19.02 5.40
N GLU A 253 -45.66 -19.92 6.29
CA GLU A 253 -44.32 -19.92 6.88
C GLU A 253 -43.22 -20.21 5.85
N GLU A 254 -43.42 -21.20 4.98
CA GLU A 254 -42.46 -21.54 3.93
C GLU A 254 -42.27 -20.37 2.96
N GLU A 255 -43.36 -19.74 2.52
CA GLU A 255 -43.29 -18.56 1.68
C GLU A 255 -42.59 -17.38 2.38
N ARG A 256 -42.85 -17.17 3.67
CA ARG A 256 -42.16 -16.15 4.47
C ARG A 256 -40.66 -16.40 4.50
N ARG A 257 -40.23 -17.66 4.71
CA ARG A 257 -38.81 -18.05 4.69
C ARG A 257 -38.19 -17.87 3.31
N LYS A 258 -38.91 -18.17 2.23
CA LYS A 258 -38.43 -17.94 0.85
C LYS A 258 -38.24 -16.44 0.56
N ARG A 259 -39.20 -15.60 0.96
CA ARG A 259 -39.11 -14.15 0.82
C ARG A 259 -37.97 -13.57 1.67
N GLN A 260 -37.80 -14.02 2.92
CA GLN A 260 -36.71 -13.58 3.78
C GLN A 260 -35.35 -13.88 3.15
N ARG A 261 -35.15 -15.08 2.60
CA ARG A 261 -33.92 -15.43 1.88
C ARG A 261 -33.65 -14.49 0.70
N GLN A 262 -34.69 -14.17 -0.10
CA GLN A 262 -34.55 -13.21 -1.20
C GLN A 262 -34.14 -11.80 -0.73
N VAL A 263 -34.69 -11.35 0.41
CA VAL A 263 -34.29 -10.07 1.03
C VAL A 263 -32.83 -10.12 1.50
N ASP A 264 -32.42 -11.21 2.13
CA ASP A 264 -31.05 -11.39 2.63
C ASP A 264 -30.02 -11.42 1.49
N ASP A 265 -30.34 -12.11 0.39
CA ASP A 265 -29.52 -12.18 -0.82
C ASP A 265 -29.37 -10.79 -1.48
N LEU A 266 -30.48 -10.06 -1.68
CA LEU A 266 -30.44 -8.70 -2.23
C LEU A 266 -29.65 -7.75 -1.32
N ASN A 267 -29.81 -7.86 0.00
CA ASN A 267 -29.05 -7.06 0.95
C ASN A 267 -27.55 -7.38 0.89
N TYR A 268 -27.19 -8.67 0.73
CA TYR A 268 -25.81 -9.07 0.53
C TYR A 268 -25.24 -8.43 -0.75
N ASP A 269 -25.98 -8.50 -1.86
CA ASP A 269 -25.56 -7.90 -3.12
C ASP A 269 -25.42 -6.38 -3.02
N ILE A 270 -26.39 -5.67 -2.44
CA ILE A 270 -26.32 -4.23 -2.21
C ILE A 270 -25.05 -3.87 -1.42
N ARG A 271 -24.74 -4.60 -0.34
CA ARG A 271 -23.53 -4.39 0.45
C ARG A 271 -22.25 -4.70 -0.35
N SER A 272 -22.25 -5.74 -1.17
CA SER A 272 -21.11 -6.06 -2.04
C SER A 272 -20.85 -4.93 -3.04
N LYS A 273 -21.89 -4.53 -3.78
CA LYS A 273 -21.78 -3.51 -4.83
C LYS A 273 -21.44 -2.12 -4.26
N SER A 274 -21.96 -1.78 -3.08
CA SER A 274 -21.54 -0.56 -2.37
C SER A 274 -20.04 -0.57 -2.07
N ARG A 275 -19.50 -1.68 -1.55
CA ARG A 275 -18.06 -1.81 -1.25
C ARG A 275 -17.21 -1.70 -2.52
N GLU A 276 -17.66 -2.26 -3.64
CA GLU A 276 -16.97 -2.11 -4.92
C GLU A 276 -16.89 -0.65 -5.37
N ILE A 277 -17.99 0.10 -5.26
CA ILE A 277 -18.01 1.54 -5.57
C ILE A 277 -17.07 2.32 -4.65
N ASP A 278 -17.08 2.03 -3.34
CA ASP A 278 -16.22 2.70 -2.38
C ASP A 278 -14.74 2.45 -2.71
N ASN A 279 -14.35 1.21 -3.04
CA ASN A 279 -12.99 0.89 -3.47
C ASN A 279 -12.57 1.66 -4.74
N LEU A 280 -13.47 1.79 -5.72
CA LEU A 280 -13.19 2.57 -6.95
C LEU A 280 -13.02 4.06 -6.65
N ARG A 281 -13.82 4.60 -5.72
CA ARG A 281 -13.69 5.99 -5.25
C ARG A 281 -12.38 6.22 -4.50
N ASP A 282 -11.94 5.26 -3.69
CA ASP A 282 -10.65 5.33 -3.01
C ASP A 282 -9.49 5.36 -4.01
N GLN A 283 -9.52 4.49 -5.04
CA GLN A 283 -8.55 4.53 -6.13
C GLN A 283 -8.55 5.87 -6.87
N GLN A 284 -9.74 6.41 -7.14
CA GLN A 284 -9.87 7.72 -7.78
C GLN A 284 -9.27 8.84 -6.92
N ASN A 285 -9.53 8.85 -5.62
CA ASN A 285 -8.99 9.84 -4.70
C ASN A 285 -7.47 9.75 -4.62
N GLN A 286 -6.89 8.54 -4.56
CA GLN A 286 -5.44 8.36 -4.60
C GLN A 286 -4.81 8.98 -5.87
N LEU A 287 -5.45 8.83 -7.03
CA LEU A 287 -4.97 9.44 -8.27
C LEU A 287 -5.11 10.97 -8.28
N ARG A 288 -6.15 11.51 -7.63
CA ARG A 288 -6.31 12.97 -7.46
C ARG A 288 -5.23 13.53 -6.54
N ASP A 289 -5.00 12.89 -5.41
CA ASP A 289 -3.93 13.28 -4.46
C ASP A 289 -2.55 13.27 -5.13
N GLN A 290 -2.29 12.30 -6.01
CA GLN A 290 -1.06 12.26 -6.81
C GLN A 290 -0.94 13.43 -7.78
N ILE A 291 -2.02 13.82 -8.46
CA ILE A 291 -2.02 15.00 -9.34
C ILE A 291 -1.77 16.26 -8.53
N ASP A 292 -2.46 16.43 -7.40
CA ASP A 292 -2.33 17.60 -6.53
C ASP A 292 -0.91 17.71 -5.95
N SER A 293 -0.21 16.59 -5.76
CA SER A 293 1.20 16.59 -5.34
C SER A 293 2.19 17.14 -6.37
N TYR A 294 1.75 17.33 -7.62
CA TYR A 294 2.57 17.85 -8.72
C TYR A 294 2.33 19.33 -9.04
N GLU A 295 1.24 19.92 -8.51
CA GLU A 295 0.85 21.33 -8.69
C GLU A 295 1.42 22.22 -7.58
#